data_AF-F8P7Q7-F1
#
_entry.id   AF-F8P7Q7-F1
#
_cell.length_a   1.000
_cell.length_b   1.000
_cell.length_c   1.000
_cell.angle_alpha   90.00
_cell.angle_beta   90.00
_cell.angle_gamma   90.00
#
_symmetry.space_group_name_H-M   'P 1'
#
loop_
_entity.id
_entity.type
_entity.pdbx_description
1 polymer ?
#
loop_
_entity_poly.entity_id
_entity_poly.type
_entity_poly.pdbx_seq_one_letter_code
_entity_poly.pdbx_strand_id
1 'polypeptide(L)'
;MSVLPSDDYIIRNVAFEGSVGTLHSSGESPRPVAMFPPSEIATKVEVSNHGGLYNIKVTGTDTAVIDGKVFGIFRGTSEKWALEYQPQYDAYIVQATSQNGAWTVPNGGSHTQVAVAPIDASPDVYKTFLFTFEGPHRGA
;
A
#
# COMPACT_ATOMS: atom_id res chain seq x y z
N MET A 1 10.97 -7.32 14.25
CA MET A 1 9.62 -7.46 14.84
C MET A 1 8.69 -7.90 13.71
N SER A 2 7.92 -8.98 13.84
CA SER A 2 7.21 -9.61 12.71
C SER A 2 5.80 -9.07 12.44
N VAL A 3 5.26 -8.22 13.31
CA VAL A 3 3.87 -7.74 13.24
C VAL A 3 3.87 -6.21 13.27
N LEU A 4 3.18 -5.59 12.32
CA LEU A 4 2.99 -4.15 12.27
C LEU A 4 1.82 -3.77 13.22
N PRO A 5 1.99 -2.80 14.14
CA PRO A 5 0.89 -2.36 14.99
C PRO A 5 -0.19 -1.60 14.20
N SER A 6 -1.37 -1.45 14.79
CA SER A 6 -2.41 -0.57 14.24
C SER A 6 -2.02 0.89 14.51
N ASP A 7 -1.91 1.70 13.48
CA ASP A 7 -1.54 3.12 13.57
C ASP A 7 -1.78 3.84 12.22
N ASP A 8 -1.53 5.14 12.22
CA ASP A 8 -1.36 5.93 11.02
C ASP A 8 0.08 5.88 10.52
N TYR A 9 0.26 5.51 9.25
CA TYR A 9 1.57 5.40 8.60
C TYR A 9 1.67 6.32 7.39
N ILE A 10 2.87 6.83 7.12
CA ILE A 10 3.25 7.18 5.76
C ILE A 10 3.76 5.91 5.09
N ILE A 11 3.11 5.51 4.00
CA ILE A 11 3.52 4.33 3.23
C ILE A 11 4.30 4.79 2.00
N ARG A 12 5.49 4.23 1.79
CA ARG A 12 6.33 4.55 0.63
C ARG A 12 6.74 3.28 -0.10
N ASN A 13 7.08 3.40 -1.38
CA ASN A 13 7.65 2.30 -2.16
C ASN A 13 9.18 2.34 -2.04
N VAL A 14 9.83 1.17 -2.07
CA VAL A 14 11.30 1.09 -1.98
C VAL A 14 11.98 1.40 -3.31
N ALA A 15 11.35 1.11 -4.45
CA ALA A 15 11.95 1.38 -5.76
C ALA A 15 11.83 2.85 -6.20
N PHE A 16 10.79 3.55 -5.74
CA PHE A 16 10.47 4.90 -6.21
C PHE A 16 10.23 5.87 -5.06
N GLU A 17 10.72 7.10 -5.24
CA GLU A 17 10.47 8.17 -4.29
C GLU A 17 8.99 8.58 -4.28
N GLY A 18 8.48 8.94 -3.11
CA GLY A 18 7.11 9.38 -2.95
C GLY A 18 6.38 8.67 -1.82
N SER A 19 5.07 8.83 -1.78
CA SER A 19 4.19 8.18 -0.79
C SER A 19 2.86 7.76 -1.39
N VAL A 20 2.24 6.75 -0.82
CA VAL A 20 0.91 6.29 -1.20
C VAL A 20 -0.14 7.31 -0.77
N GLY A 21 -1.08 7.58 -1.68
CA GLY A 21 -2.28 8.38 -1.44
C GLY A 21 -3.42 7.92 -2.35
N THR A 22 -4.48 8.71 -2.45
CA THR A 22 -5.53 8.48 -3.46
C THR A 22 -5.63 9.62 -4.45
N LEU A 23 -5.81 9.29 -5.72
CA LEU A 23 -6.25 10.28 -6.70
C LEU A 23 -7.69 10.71 -6.43
N HIS A 24 -7.96 12.00 -6.67
CA HIS A 24 -9.28 12.56 -6.46
C HIS A 24 -10.31 11.93 -7.41
N SER A 25 -11.42 11.45 -6.86
CA SER A 25 -12.63 11.11 -7.60
C SER A 25 -13.80 11.90 -7.01
N SER A 26 -14.73 12.33 -7.87
CA SER A 26 -15.98 12.95 -7.44
C SER A 26 -16.95 11.89 -6.90
N GLY A 27 -17.62 12.18 -5.77
CA GLY A 27 -18.66 11.32 -5.21
C GLY A 27 -18.12 10.03 -4.57
N GLU A 28 -18.91 8.95 -4.66
CA GLU A 28 -18.61 7.64 -4.05
C GLU A 28 -17.84 6.69 -4.99
N SER A 29 -17.38 7.16 -6.16
CA SER A 29 -16.64 6.33 -7.10
C SER A 29 -15.30 5.86 -6.51
N PRO A 30 -14.88 4.60 -6.76
CA PRO A 30 -13.59 4.09 -6.32
C PRO A 30 -12.43 5.04 -6.68
N ARG A 31 -11.55 5.27 -5.71
CA ARG A 31 -10.42 6.20 -5.83
C ARG A 31 -9.13 5.44 -6.10
N PRO A 32 -8.45 5.66 -7.22
CA PRO A 32 -7.16 5.01 -7.47
C PRO A 32 -6.19 5.26 -6.31
N VAL A 33 -5.65 4.21 -5.71
CA VAL A 33 -4.53 4.32 -4.77
C VAL A 33 -3.25 4.45 -5.61
N ALA A 34 -2.49 5.51 -5.42
CA ALA A 34 -1.39 5.86 -6.30
C ALA A 34 -0.19 6.40 -5.54
N MET A 35 0.97 6.40 -6.20
CA MET A 35 2.18 7.05 -5.74
C MET A 35 2.13 8.55 -6.01
N PHE A 36 2.32 9.35 -4.97
CA PHE A 36 2.45 10.81 -5.04
C PHE A 36 3.91 11.22 -4.91
N PRO A 37 4.37 12.24 -5.67
CA PRO A 37 5.76 12.67 -5.64
C PRO A 37 6.17 13.26 -4.27
N PRO A 38 7.46 13.24 -3.89
CA PRO A 38 7.94 13.78 -2.62
C PRO A 38 7.65 15.28 -2.40
N SER A 39 7.40 16.03 -3.47
CA SER A 39 7.03 17.44 -3.42
C SER A 39 5.63 17.68 -2.86
N GLU A 40 4.80 16.64 -2.77
CA GLU A 40 3.44 16.72 -2.22
C GLU A 40 3.40 16.27 -0.75
N ILE A 41 2.41 16.77 -0.02
CA ILE A 41 2.22 16.41 1.39
C ILE A 41 1.83 14.94 1.47
N ALA A 42 2.65 14.16 2.17
CA ALA A 42 2.41 12.74 2.35
C ALA A 42 1.08 12.50 3.09
N THR A 43 0.29 11.56 2.57
CA THR A 43 -0.99 11.16 3.16
C THR A 43 -0.74 10.18 4.30
N LYS A 44 -1.40 10.41 5.44
CA LYS A 44 -1.50 9.39 6.49
C LYS A 44 -2.46 8.29 6.06
N VAL A 45 -1.99 7.06 6.13
CA VAL A 45 -2.73 5.84 5.82
C VAL A 45 -3.02 5.12 7.13
N GLU A 46 -4.29 4.95 7.45
CA GLU A 46 -4.73 4.27 8.66
C GLU A 46 -4.62 2.75 8.42
N VAL A 47 -3.82 2.07 9.23
CA VAL A 47 -3.58 0.62 9.15
C VAL A 47 -4.10 -0.02 10.42
N SER A 48 -4.98 -1.01 10.28
CA SER A 48 -5.58 -1.74 11.40
C SER A 48 -5.25 -3.22 11.32
N ASN A 49 -4.58 -3.74 12.34
CA ASN A 49 -4.24 -5.16 12.47
C ASN A 49 -5.36 -5.94 13.16
N HIS A 50 -5.81 -7.01 12.52
CA HIS A 50 -6.85 -7.92 12.99
C HIS A 50 -6.32 -9.36 13.07
N GLY A 51 -5.25 -9.58 13.83
CA GLY A 51 -4.69 -10.92 14.03
C GLY A 51 -3.78 -11.38 12.89
N GLY A 52 -2.99 -10.47 12.32
CA GLY A 52 -2.07 -10.76 11.21
C GLY A 52 -2.62 -10.44 9.82
N LEU A 53 -3.90 -10.12 9.74
CA LEU A 53 -4.53 -9.53 8.55
C LEU A 53 -4.83 -8.06 8.79
N TYR A 54 -4.63 -7.24 7.76
CA TYR A 54 -4.64 -5.80 7.88
C TYR A 54 -5.76 -5.20 7.05
N ASN A 55 -6.49 -4.26 7.65
CA ASN A 55 -7.24 -3.28 6.91
C ASN A 55 -6.35 -2.07 6.65
N ILE A 56 -6.31 -1.60 5.41
CA ILE A 56 -5.55 -0.42 5.01
C ILE A 56 -6.55 0.60 4.46
N LYS A 57 -6.60 1.78 5.06
CA LYS A 57 -7.46 2.89 4.67
C LYS A 57 -6.65 4.08 4.22
N VAL A 58 -6.82 4.47 2.97
CA VAL A 58 -6.16 5.63 2.39
C VAL A 58 -7.19 6.75 2.29
N THR A 59 -6.91 7.92 2.87
CA THR A 59 -7.83 9.08 2.90
C THR A 59 -9.26 8.73 3.35
N GLY A 60 -9.38 7.88 4.37
CA GLY A 60 -10.67 7.49 4.97
C GLY A 60 -11.48 6.45 4.18
N THR A 61 -10.90 5.85 3.13
CA THR A 61 -11.55 4.77 2.35
C THR A 61 -10.80 3.46 2.50
N ASP A 62 -11.52 2.36 2.74
CA ASP A 62 -10.92 1.02 2.78
C ASP A 62 -10.39 0.65 1.39
N THR A 63 -9.26 -0.04 1.34
CA THR A 63 -8.68 -0.47 0.07
C THR A 63 -9.28 -1.78 -0.42
N ALA A 64 -9.38 -1.92 -1.74
CA ALA A 64 -9.87 -3.10 -2.43
C ALA A 64 -9.11 -3.31 -3.75
N VAL A 65 -9.20 -4.52 -4.30
CA VAL A 65 -8.70 -4.84 -5.62
C VAL A 65 -9.84 -4.78 -6.63
N ILE A 66 -9.66 -3.99 -7.70
CA ILE A 66 -10.57 -3.90 -8.84
C ILE A 66 -9.73 -4.01 -10.11
N ASP A 67 -10.00 -5.02 -10.94
CA ASP A 67 -9.29 -5.29 -12.20
C ASP A 67 -7.75 -5.30 -12.04
N GLY A 68 -7.25 -5.94 -10.98
CA GLY A 68 -5.81 -6.03 -10.68
C GLY A 68 -5.17 -4.73 -10.21
N LYS A 69 -5.96 -3.72 -9.84
CA LYS A 69 -5.47 -2.45 -9.30
C LYS A 69 -6.06 -2.14 -7.94
N VAL A 70 -5.34 -1.33 -7.16
CA VAL A 70 -5.76 -0.94 -5.82
C VAL A 70 -6.58 0.34 -5.89
N PHE A 71 -7.73 0.32 -5.23
CA PHE A 71 -8.62 1.46 -5.08
C PHE A 71 -9.04 1.62 -3.62
N GLY A 72 -9.26 2.86 -3.19
CA GLY A 72 -10.05 3.19 -2.02
C GLY A 72 -11.54 3.16 -2.36
N ILE A 73 -12.35 2.48 -1.57
CA ILE A 73 -13.80 2.31 -1.78
C ILE A 73 -14.60 2.83 -0.58
N PHE A 74 -15.77 3.41 -0.86
CA PHE A 74 -16.73 3.85 0.18
C PHE A 74 -17.76 2.77 0.53
N ARG A 75 -18.03 1.86 -0.42
CA ARG A 75 -19.01 0.80 -0.31
C ARG A 75 -18.52 -0.45 -1.04
N GLY A 76 -18.94 -1.62 -0.59
CA GLY A 76 -18.53 -2.91 -1.15
C GLY A 76 -17.61 -3.69 -0.20
N THR A 77 -17.02 -4.75 -0.73
CA THR A 77 -16.12 -5.62 0.04
C THR A 77 -14.70 -5.06 -0.03
N SER A 78 -14.16 -4.64 1.11
CA SER A 78 -12.74 -4.26 1.25
C SER A 78 -11.84 -5.49 1.19
N GLU A 79 -10.63 -5.32 0.68
CA GLU A 79 -9.58 -6.34 0.77
C GLU A 79 -9.03 -6.43 2.20
N LYS A 80 -8.59 -7.64 2.59
CA LYS A 80 -7.71 -7.83 3.74
C LYS A 80 -6.31 -8.09 3.23
N TRP A 81 -5.32 -7.47 3.83
CA TRP A 81 -3.94 -7.58 3.39
C TRP A 81 -3.14 -8.42 4.36
N ALA A 82 -2.31 -9.33 3.87
CA ALA A 82 -1.26 -9.94 4.66
C ALA A 82 0.03 -9.14 4.47
N LEU A 83 0.68 -8.75 5.55
CA LEU A 83 1.95 -8.02 5.50
C LEU A 83 3.11 -8.95 5.83
N GLU A 84 3.98 -9.19 4.86
CA GLU A 84 5.19 -10.01 5.04
C GLU A 84 6.40 -9.09 5.20
N TYR A 85 7.02 -9.08 6.38
CA TYR A 85 8.20 -8.27 6.64
C TYR A 85 9.46 -8.83 5.95
N GLN A 86 10.19 -7.95 5.28
CA GLN A 86 11.44 -8.23 4.57
C GLN A 86 12.62 -7.51 5.26
N PRO A 87 13.35 -8.19 6.17
CA PRO A 87 14.36 -7.56 7.03
C PRO A 87 15.50 -6.88 6.27
N GLN A 88 15.87 -7.40 5.09
CA GLN A 88 16.94 -6.83 4.26
C GLN A 88 16.63 -5.41 3.78
N TYR A 89 15.34 -5.07 3.65
CA TYR A 89 14.87 -3.79 3.14
C TYR A 89 14.16 -2.94 4.19
N ASP A 90 13.96 -3.49 5.39
CA ASP A 90 13.12 -2.91 6.44
C ASP A 90 11.74 -2.47 5.91
N ALA A 91 11.17 -3.31 5.06
CA ALA A 91 9.95 -3.05 4.30
C ALA A 91 9.03 -4.27 4.34
N TYR A 92 7.82 -4.12 3.81
CA TYR A 92 6.81 -5.17 3.76
C TYR A 92 6.35 -5.44 2.33
N ILE A 93 6.04 -6.69 2.03
CA ILE A 93 5.19 -7.05 0.90
C ILE A 93 3.74 -7.01 1.38
N VAL A 94 2.89 -6.29 0.64
CA VAL A 94 1.45 -6.17 0.92
C VAL A 94 0.68 -7.15 0.05
N GLN A 95 0.39 -8.35 0.55
CA GLN A 95 -0.23 -9.44 -0.22
C GLN A 95 -1.76 -9.36 -0.16
N ALA A 96 -2.41 -9.50 -1.31
CA ALA A 96 -3.86 -9.64 -1.38
C ALA A 96 -4.28 -11.00 -0.80
N THR A 97 -5.38 -11.03 -0.04
CA THR A 97 -5.93 -12.30 0.45
C THR A 97 -7.02 -12.84 -0.46
N SER A 98 -7.68 -11.98 -1.25
CA SER A 98 -8.74 -12.41 -2.18
C SER A 98 -8.21 -13.04 -3.47
N GLN A 99 -6.97 -12.78 -3.85
CA GLN A 99 -6.35 -13.26 -5.07
C GLN A 99 -4.83 -13.40 -4.93
N ASN A 100 -4.20 -14.14 -5.85
CA ASN A 100 -2.75 -14.24 -5.89
C ASN A 100 -2.11 -12.92 -6.32
N GLY A 101 -1.18 -12.42 -5.51
CA GLY A 101 -0.36 -11.26 -5.85
C GLY A 101 -0.17 -10.31 -4.68
N ALA A 102 0.68 -9.32 -4.90
CA ALA A 102 0.98 -8.28 -3.92
C ALA A 102 0.93 -6.91 -4.57
N TRP A 103 0.82 -5.87 -3.73
CA TRP A 103 0.97 -4.50 -4.17
C TRP A 103 2.27 -4.34 -4.94
N THR A 104 2.20 -3.60 -6.04
CA THR A 104 3.37 -3.21 -6.81
C THR A 104 3.15 -1.86 -7.45
N VAL A 105 4.23 -1.10 -7.61
CA VAL A 105 4.23 0.12 -8.42
C VAL A 105 4.83 -0.23 -9.78
N PRO A 106 4.04 -0.37 -10.86
CA PRO A 106 4.54 -0.90 -12.13
C PRO A 106 5.51 0.05 -12.86
N ASN A 107 5.46 1.35 -12.56
CA ASN A 107 6.42 2.33 -13.08
C ASN A 107 6.57 3.51 -12.10
N GLY A 108 7.76 4.12 -12.04
CA GLY A 108 8.07 5.20 -11.08
C GLY A 108 7.50 6.58 -11.42
N GLY A 109 6.41 6.64 -12.19
CA GLY A 109 5.78 7.90 -12.58
C GLY A 109 5.04 8.56 -11.42
N SER A 110 4.94 9.89 -11.47
CA SER A 110 4.00 10.61 -10.61
C SER A 110 2.58 10.11 -10.85
N HIS A 111 1.84 9.88 -9.78
CA HIS A 111 0.47 9.38 -9.81
C HIS A 111 0.31 7.98 -10.40
N THR A 112 1.38 7.18 -10.46
CA THR A 112 1.26 5.78 -10.85
C THR A 112 0.40 5.02 -9.86
N GLN A 113 -0.66 4.42 -10.38
CA GLN A 113 -1.57 3.62 -9.58
C GLN A 113 -0.90 2.34 -9.09
N VAL A 114 -1.11 2.01 -7.82
CA VAL A 114 -0.69 0.75 -7.21
C VAL A 114 -1.51 -0.39 -7.84
N ALA A 115 -0.81 -1.42 -8.30
CA ALA A 115 -1.40 -2.62 -8.87
C ALA A 115 -1.26 -3.81 -7.92
N VAL A 116 -1.98 -4.89 -8.20
CA VAL A 116 -1.74 -6.21 -7.59
C VAL A 116 -1.25 -7.15 -8.68
N ALA A 117 -0.05 -7.70 -8.50
CA ALA A 117 0.58 -8.61 -9.46
C ALA A 117 1.29 -9.77 -8.76
N PRO A 118 1.54 -10.90 -9.45
CA PRO A 118 2.45 -11.93 -8.95
C PRO A 118 3.82 -11.33 -8.65
N ILE A 119 4.42 -11.74 -7.53
CA ILE A 119 5.73 -11.23 -7.11
C ILE A 119 6.79 -11.70 -8.12
N ASP A 120 7.54 -10.75 -8.67
CA ASP A 120 8.72 -11.01 -9.49
C ASP A 120 9.97 -10.92 -8.61
N ALA A 121 10.71 -12.03 -8.52
CA ALA A 121 11.92 -12.13 -7.72
C ALA A 121 13.17 -11.54 -8.41
N SER A 122 13.04 -11.03 -9.64
CA SER A 122 14.11 -10.31 -10.34
C SER A 122 14.54 -9.10 -9.50
N PRO A 123 15.82 -8.92 -9.15
CA PRO A 123 16.25 -7.97 -8.12
C PRO A 123 15.76 -6.52 -8.30
N ASP A 124 15.74 -6.04 -9.54
CA ASP A 124 15.30 -4.66 -9.85
C ASP A 124 13.78 -4.50 -9.80
N VAL A 125 13.04 -5.56 -10.15
CA VAL A 125 11.57 -5.57 -10.12
C VAL A 125 11.07 -5.84 -8.71
N TYR A 126 11.76 -6.67 -7.93
CA TYR A 126 11.35 -7.04 -6.58
C TYR A 126 11.15 -5.82 -5.67
N LYS A 127 11.97 -4.77 -5.82
CA LYS A 127 11.83 -3.53 -5.04
C LYS A 127 10.52 -2.79 -5.30
N THR A 128 9.87 -2.98 -6.46
CA THR A 128 8.57 -2.35 -6.73
C THR A 128 7.45 -2.95 -5.91
N PHE A 129 7.65 -4.14 -5.31
CA PHE A 129 6.71 -4.83 -4.42
C PHE A 129 6.91 -4.51 -2.93
N LEU A 130 7.96 -3.77 -2.59
CA LEU A 130 8.34 -3.48 -1.21
C LEU A 130 7.84 -2.10 -0.78
N PHE A 131 7.18 -2.05 0.38
CA PHE A 131 6.67 -0.82 0.96
C PHE A 131 7.13 -0.61 2.39
N THR A 132 7.64 0.58 2.69
CA THR A 132 7.97 0.99 4.07
C THR A 132 6.74 1.61 4.73
N PHE A 133 6.62 1.38 6.04
CA PHE A 133 5.55 1.90 6.89
C PHE A 133 6.21 2.77 7.96
N GLU A 134 6.15 4.09 7.77
CA GLU A 134 6.74 5.10 8.64
C GLU A 134 5.67 5.64 9.59
N GLY A 135 5.71 5.19 10.85
CA GLY A 135 4.77 5.60 11.90
C GLY A 135 5.51 6.07 13.16
N PRO A 136 4.78 6.65 14.14
CA PRO A 136 5.37 7.24 15.35
C PRO A 136 6.11 6.22 16.24
N HIS A 137 5.93 4.93 16.01
CA HIS A 137 6.55 3.84 16.77
C HIS A 137 7.91 3.38 16.21
N ARG A 138 8.46 4.02 15.17
CA ARG A 138 9.88 3.85 14.78
C ARG A 138 10.78 4.67 15.74
N GLY A 139 10.89 4.20 16.97
CA GLY A 139 11.68 4.86 18.01
C GLY A 139 11.57 4.16 19.36
N ALA A 140 12.24 3.02 19.49
CA ALA A 140 12.69 2.46 20.76
C ALA A 140 14.02 1.73 20.53
#